data_AF-A0A101XCL0-F1
#
_entry.id   AF-A0A101XCL0-F1
#
_cell.length_a   1.000
_cell.length_b   1.000
_cell.length_c   1.000
_cell.angle_alpha   90.00
_cell.angle_beta   90.00
_cell.angle_gamma   90.00
#
_symmetry.space_group_name_H-M   'P 1'
#
loop_
_entity.id
_entity.type
_entity.pdbx_description
1 polymer ?
#
loop_
_entity_poly.entity_id
_entity_poly.type
_entity_poly.pdbx_seq_one_letter_code
_entity_poly.pdbx_strand_id
1 'polypeptide(L)'
;MRGQVASPVAASVFFLSVAVLVLFATLKLSSLPRGGYTAPLSPPQGGPARWIHVFYLNGGFLAVDAGTPSYELAEVAVGINGTWVATFYLWPGGYACAYNASFPLNGRPLSSSNPLRIGADPYTGLWCPPPWNGTGHCATWGAALSMGRVLLARCIP
;
A
#
# COMPACT_ATOMS: atom_id res chain seq x y z
N MET A 1 47.11 -43.34 -16.85
CA MET A 1 46.31 -42.68 -15.79
C MET A 1 46.09 -41.22 -16.17
N ARG A 2 44.98 -40.90 -16.83
CA ARG A 2 44.54 -39.52 -17.14
C ARG A 2 43.02 -39.54 -17.14
N GLY A 3 42.39 -38.78 -16.23
CA GLY A 3 40.92 -38.65 -16.28
C GLY A 3 40.19 -38.14 -15.04
N GLN A 4 40.84 -37.98 -13.88
CA GLN A 4 40.11 -37.58 -12.65
C GLN A 4 40.29 -36.12 -12.21
N VAL A 5 41.06 -35.31 -12.94
CA VAL A 5 41.30 -33.90 -12.58
C VAL A 5 40.17 -32.96 -13.01
N ALA A 6 39.21 -33.43 -13.81
CA ALA A 6 38.13 -32.60 -14.34
C ALA A 6 37.03 -32.27 -13.32
N SER A 7 36.86 -33.08 -12.28
CA SER A 7 35.73 -32.98 -11.35
C SER A 7 35.78 -31.78 -10.37
N PRO A 8 36.91 -31.48 -9.69
CA PRO A 8 36.95 -30.36 -8.75
C PRO A 8 36.98 -29.00 -9.47
N VAL A 9 37.58 -28.93 -10.66
CA VAL A 9 37.64 -27.72 -11.48
C VAL A 9 36.25 -27.38 -12.04
N ALA A 10 35.49 -28.38 -12.51
CA ALA A 10 34.12 -28.14 -12.97
C ALA A 10 33.21 -27.68 -11.82
N ALA A 11 33.35 -28.29 -10.63
CA ALA A 11 32.58 -27.91 -9.45
C ALA A 11 32.87 -26.46 -9.02
N SER A 12 34.14 -26.05 -8.98
CA SER A 12 34.51 -24.69 -8.57
C SER A 12 33.98 -23.61 -9.52
N VAL A 13 34.03 -23.87 -10.84
CA VAL A 13 33.47 -22.94 -11.84
C VAL A 13 31.96 -22.85 -11.71
N PHE A 14 31.27 -23.96 -11.44
CA PHE A 14 29.83 -23.95 -11.21
C PHE A 14 29.46 -23.10 -9.98
N PHE A 15 30.11 -23.33 -8.83
CA PHE A 15 29.84 -22.54 -7.62
C PHE A 15 30.16 -21.04 -7.79
N LEU A 16 31.26 -20.71 -8.48
CA LEU A 16 31.61 -19.32 -8.78
C LEU A 16 30.55 -18.67 -9.67
N SER A 17 30.08 -19.38 -10.71
CA SER A 17 29.05 -18.85 -11.61
C SER A 17 27.72 -18.62 -10.89
N VAL A 18 27.31 -19.54 -10.00
CA VAL A 18 26.10 -19.38 -9.17
C VAL A 18 26.24 -18.22 -8.20
N ALA A 19 27.40 -18.08 -7.53
CA ALA A 19 27.65 -16.97 -6.61
C ALA A 19 27.58 -15.62 -7.32
N VAL A 20 28.17 -15.51 -8.52
CA VAL A 20 28.08 -14.30 -9.36
C VAL A 20 26.63 -14.04 -9.77
N LEU A 21 25.87 -15.05 -10.19
CA LEU A 21 24.47 -14.90 -10.56
C LEU A 21 23.62 -14.39 -9.37
N VAL A 22 23.83 -14.94 -8.18
CA VAL A 22 23.14 -14.52 -6.94
C VAL A 22 23.53 -13.09 -6.57
N LEU A 23 24.79 -12.72 -6.72
CA LEU A 23 25.25 -11.34 -6.47
C LEU A 23 24.58 -10.36 -7.46
N PHE A 24 24.54 -10.70 -8.75
CA PHE A 24 23.86 -9.87 -9.75
C PHE A 24 22.35 -9.79 -9.49
N ALA A 25 21.71 -10.89 -9.07
CA ALA A 25 20.30 -10.91 -8.73
C ALA A 25 20.01 -10.01 -7.51
N THR A 26 20.77 -10.15 -6.43
CA THR A 26 20.61 -9.31 -5.23
C THR A 26 20.86 -7.83 -5.51
N LEU A 27 21.88 -7.50 -6.31
CA LEU A 27 22.15 -6.13 -6.74
C LEU A 27 21.01 -5.57 -7.61
N LYS A 28 20.48 -6.36 -8.56
CA LYS A 28 19.31 -5.96 -9.37
C LYS A 28 18.06 -5.78 -8.51
N LEU A 29 17.84 -6.62 -7.50
CA LEU A 29 16.75 -6.43 -6.54
C LEU A 29 16.92 -5.15 -5.72
N SER A 30 18.15 -4.80 -5.35
CA SER A 30 18.45 -3.57 -4.60
C SER A 30 18.37 -2.30 -5.47
N SER A 31 18.59 -2.43 -6.79
CA SER A 31 18.52 -1.35 -7.77
C SER A 31 17.15 -1.22 -8.43
N LEU A 32 16.21 -2.12 -8.15
CA LEU A 32 14.80 -1.82 -8.39
C LEU A 32 14.51 -0.56 -7.57
N PRO A 33 13.85 0.45 -8.17
CA PRO A 33 13.29 1.51 -7.35
C PRO A 33 12.54 0.84 -6.21
N ARG A 34 12.84 1.19 -4.95
CA ARG A 34 11.85 1.02 -3.86
C ARG A 34 10.71 1.99 -4.18
N GLY A 35 10.02 1.69 -5.26
CA GLY A 35 9.23 2.60 -6.05
C GLY A 35 7.77 2.38 -5.74
N GLY A 36 7.26 3.29 -4.93
CA GLY A 36 5.86 3.39 -4.59
C GLY A 36 5.56 2.65 -3.30
N TYR A 37 5.11 3.40 -2.30
CA TYR A 37 4.25 2.86 -1.25
C TYR A 37 3.12 2.11 -1.96
N THR A 38 3.23 0.80 -2.15
CA THR A 38 2.13 0.04 -2.74
C THR A 38 0.98 0.16 -1.78
N ALA A 39 -0.17 0.60 -2.28
CA ALA A 39 -1.36 0.67 -1.46
C ALA A 39 -1.56 -0.70 -0.78
N PRO A 40 -1.87 -0.73 0.52
CA PRO A 40 -2.11 -1.98 1.22
C PRO A 40 -3.16 -2.80 0.46
N LEU A 41 -2.77 -3.99 -0.01
CA LEU A 41 -3.67 -4.89 -0.73
C LEU A 41 -4.82 -5.27 0.17
N SER A 42 -6.05 -5.33 -0.33
CA SER A 42 -7.19 -5.82 0.44
C SER A 42 -6.87 -7.21 1.05
N PRO A 43 -7.30 -7.48 2.30
CA PRO A 43 -7.15 -8.81 2.89
C PRO A 43 -7.72 -9.89 1.97
N PRO A 44 -7.11 -11.10 1.92
CA PRO A 44 -7.65 -12.22 1.16
C PRO A 44 -9.04 -12.62 1.68
N GLN A 45 -9.80 -13.36 0.86
CA GLN A 45 -11.13 -13.86 1.23
C GLN A 45 -11.05 -14.71 2.51
N GLY A 46 -11.68 -14.25 3.60
CA GLY A 46 -11.58 -14.86 4.94
C GLY A 46 -10.50 -14.27 5.87
N GLY A 47 -9.75 -13.27 5.43
CA GLY A 47 -8.81 -12.52 6.27
C GLY A 47 -9.50 -11.48 7.18
N PRO A 48 -8.86 -11.10 8.31
CA PRO A 48 -9.39 -10.09 9.20
C PRO A 48 -9.42 -8.73 8.52
N ALA A 49 -10.43 -7.92 8.86
CA ALA A 49 -10.46 -6.53 8.45
C ALA A 49 -9.31 -5.73 9.12
N ARG A 50 -8.83 -4.69 8.44
CA ARG A 50 -7.67 -3.91 8.88
C ARG A 50 -7.99 -2.42 8.91
N TRP A 51 -7.34 -1.72 9.81
CA TRP A 51 -7.52 -0.29 10.02
C TRP A 51 -6.19 0.41 9.79
N ILE A 52 -6.16 1.24 8.75
CA ILE A 52 -4.95 1.92 8.30
C ILE A 52 -5.15 3.41 8.50
N HIS A 53 -4.44 3.97 9.47
CA HIS A 53 -4.49 5.39 9.79
C HIS A 53 -3.36 6.12 9.07
N VAL A 54 -3.67 7.26 8.48
CA VAL A 54 -2.70 8.14 7.84
C VAL A 54 -2.52 9.37 8.71
N PHE A 55 -1.27 9.59 9.08
CA PHE A 55 -0.83 10.75 9.83
C PHE A 55 0.09 11.61 8.98
N TYR A 56 0.02 12.92 9.16
CA TYR A 56 0.97 13.86 8.60
C TYR A 56 1.97 14.28 9.68
N LEU A 57 3.25 14.07 9.38
CA LEU A 57 4.36 14.36 10.28
C LEU A 57 5.54 14.87 9.45
N ASN A 58 6.17 15.97 9.86
CA ASN A 58 7.42 16.48 9.27
C ASN A 58 7.40 16.63 7.73
N GLY A 59 6.28 17.05 7.15
CA GLY A 59 6.17 17.21 5.69
C GLY A 59 5.86 15.93 4.92
N GLY A 60 5.73 14.79 5.61
CA GLY A 60 5.44 13.49 5.02
C GLY A 60 4.14 12.87 5.53
N PHE A 61 3.66 11.86 4.80
CA PHE A 61 2.55 11.02 5.21
C PHE A 61 3.07 9.68 5.72
N LEU A 62 2.55 9.24 6.86
CA LEU A 62 2.81 7.93 7.44
C LEU A 62 1.51 7.14 7.51
N ALA A 63 1.47 5.98 6.87
CA ALA A 63 0.35 5.04 6.97
C ALA A 63 0.68 3.95 7.99
N VAL A 64 -0.20 3.77 8.97
CA VAL A 64 -0.04 2.87 10.10
C VAL A 64 -1.20 1.87 10.11
N ASP A 65 -0.89 0.57 10.06
CA ASP A 65 -1.87 -0.50 10.30
C ASP A 65 -1.93 -0.79 11.80
N ALA A 66 -2.94 -0.24 12.48
CA ALA A 66 -3.04 -0.31 13.94
C ALA A 66 -4.05 -1.35 14.44
N GLY A 67 -4.81 -1.98 13.53
CA GLY A 67 -5.84 -2.97 13.89
C GLY A 67 -6.99 -2.44 14.76
N THR A 68 -7.07 -1.13 14.99
CA THR A 68 -8.08 -0.45 15.81
C THR A 68 -8.80 0.62 14.99
N PRO A 69 -10.09 0.90 15.20
CA PRO A 69 -10.75 2.01 14.53
C PRO A 69 -10.35 3.41 15.06
N SER A 70 -9.79 3.49 16.27
CA SER A 70 -9.40 4.78 16.88
C SER A 70 -8.01 5.21 16.44
N TYR A 71 -7.94 6.38 15.80
CA TYR A 71 -6.67 6.96 15.39
C TYR A 71 -5.84 7.43 16.59
N GLU A 72 -6.46 7.82 17.71
CA GLU A 72 -5.72 8.20 18.92
C GLU A 72 -4.96 7.00 19.50
N LEU A 73 -5.60 5.83 19.53
CA LEU A 73 -4.95 4.60 19.96
C LEU A 73 -3.83 4.17 19.00
N ALA A 74 -4.03 4.37 17.68
CA ALA A 74 -3.01 4.11 16.68
C ALA A 74 -1.79 5.03 16.81
N GLU A 75 -2.01 6.31 17.10
CA GLU A 75 -0.98 7.31 17.34
C GLU A 75 -0.10 6.91 18.54
N VAL A 76 -0.75 6.55 19.66
CA VAL A 76 -0.07 6.08 20.87
C VAL A 76 0.68 4.76 20.63
N ALA A 77 0.09 3.82 19.89
CA ALA A 77 0.70 2.52 19.61
C ALA A 77 2.00 2.62 18.80
N VAL A 78 2.13 3.62 17.93
CA VAL A 78 3.35 3.86 17.13
C VAL A 78 4.24 4.94 17.73
N GLY A 79 3.79 5.63 18.78
CA GLY A 79 4.56 6.68 19.46
C GLY A 79 4.82 7.88 18.55
N ILE A 80 3.90 8.18 17.64
CA ILE A 80 3.97 9.36 16.76
C ILE A 80 3.15 10.50 17.38
N ASN A 81 3.50 11.74 17.05
CA ASN A 81 2.69 12.91 17.40
C ASN A 81 2.41 13.67 16.09
N GLY A 82 1.40 13.21 15.37
CA GLY A 82 1.15 13.61 13.99
C GLY A 82 -0.30 14.02 13.80
N THR A 83 -0.56 14.88 12.82
CA THR A 83 -1.94 15.26 12.52
C THR A 83 -2.65 14.11 11.82
N TRP A 84 -3.75 13.63 12.38
CA TRP A 84 -4.61 12.65 11.71
C TRP A 84 -5.22 13.24 10.43
N VAL A 85 -5.02 12.53 9.31
CA VAL A 85 -5.46 12.92 7.98
C VAL A 85 -6.64 12.07 7.52
N ALA A 86 -6.48 10.75 7.59
CA ALA A 86 -7.50 9.80 7.13
C ALA A 86 -7.35 8.44 7.82
N THR A 87 -8.43 7.68 7.86
CA THR A 87 -8.47 6.29 8.29
C THR A 87 -9.11 5.47 7.19
N PHE A 88 -8.44 4.41 6.74
CA PHE A 88 -8.96 3.44 5.80
C PHE A 88 -9.35 2.17 6.57
N TYR A 89 -10.59 1.75 6.38
CA TYR A 89 -11.08 0.46 6.83
C TYR A 89 -11.07 -0.49 5.63
N LEU A 90 -10.25 -1.54 5.68
CA LEU A 90 -10.13 -2.54 4.62
C LEU A 90 -10.75 -3.85 5.07
N TRP A 91 -11.58 -4.46 4.25
CA TRP A 91 -12.15 -5.78 4.46
C TRP A 91 -11.91 -6.67 3.23
N PRO A 92 -12.15 -7.99 3.33
CA PRO A 92 -12.04 -8.87 2.18
C PRO A 92 -12.91 -8.37 1.01
N GLY A 93 -12.24 -7.95 -0.05
CA GLY A 93 -12.89 -7.44 -1.26
C GLY A 93 -13.23 -5.95 -1.27
N GLY A 94 -12.89 -5.13 -0.26
CA GLY A 94 -13.14 -3.69 -0.37
C GLY A 94 -12.55 -2.79 0.72
N TYR A 95 -12.82 -1.50 0.61
CA TYR A 95 -12.45 -0.50 1.60
C TYR A 95 -13.44 0.66 1.72
N ALA A 96 -13.42 1.32 2.89
CA ALA A 96 -14.07 2.59 3.17
C ALA A 96 -13.03 3.51 3.80
N CYS A 97 -13.31 4.82 3.81
CA CYS A 97 -12.41 5.75 4.47
C CYS A 97 -13.18 6.85 5.19
N ALA A 98 -12.60 7.29 6.31
CA ALA A 98 -12.96 8.52 7.01
C ALA A 98 -11.79 9.48 6.89
N TYR A 99 -12.04 10.78 6.75
CA TYR A 99 -10.99 11.77 6.59
C TYR A 99 -11.28 13.04 7.38
N ASN A 100 -10.21 13.75 7.71
CA ASN A 100 -10.27 15.05 8.33
C ASN A 100 -10.54 16.11 7.25
N ALA A 101 -11.80 16.52 7.10
CA ALA A 101 -12.19 17.53 6.10
C ALA A 101 -11.47 18.88 6.30
N SER A 102 -11.00 19.18 7.51
CA SER A 102 -10.28 20.41 7.83
C SER A 102 -8.78 20.33 7.50
N PHE A 103 -8.23 19.15 7.20
CA PHE A 103 -6.82 19.01 6.89
C PHE A 103 -6.52 19.51 5.45
N PRO A 104 -5.59 20.46 5.28
CA PRO A 104 -5.22 20.97 3.97
C PRO A 104 -4.21 20.03 3.29
N LEU A 105 -4.63 19.38 2.21
CA LEU A 105 -3.75 18.65 1.28
C LEU A 105 -3.44 19.55 0.09
N ASN A 106 -2.16 19.86 -0.16
CA ASN A 106 -1.74 20.78 -1.23
C ASN A 106 -2.43 22.17 -1.16
N GLY A 107 -2.66 22.67 0.05
CA GLY A 107 -3.30 23.98 0.28
C GLY A 107 -4.82 24.00 0.06
N ARG A 108 -5.46 22.84 -0.13
CA ARG A 108 -6.92 22.70 -0.26
C ARG A 108 -7.46 21.63 0.69
N PRO A 109 -8.69 21.74 1.20
CA PRO A 109 -9.27 20.69 2.04
C PRO A 109 -9.42 19.39 1.24
N LEU A 110 -9.42 18.28 1.96
CA LEU A 110 -9.73 16.96 1.42
C LEU A 110 -11.15 16.94 0.87
N SER A 111 -11.26 16.58 -0.40
CA SER A 111 -12.53 16.55 -1.13
C SER A 111 -12.43 15.59 -2.31
N SER A 112 -13.55 15.27 -2.97
CA SER A 112 -13.56 14.38 -4.13
C SER A 112 -12.70 14.90 -5.29
N SER A 113 -12.53 16.22 -5.40
CA SER A 113 -11.64 16.86 -6.37
C SER A 113 -10.19 16.98 -5.91
N ASN A 114 -9.90 16.72 -4.64
CA ASN A 114 -8.54 16.71 -4.06
C ASN A 114 -8.41 15.57 -3.02
N PRO A 115 -8.45 14.30 -3.47
CA PRO A 115 -8.43 13.15 -2.57
C PRO A 115 -7.00 12.83 -2.10
N LEU A 116 -6.86 12.43 -0.84
CA LEU A 116 -5.66 11.74 -0.37
C LEU A 116 -5.54 10.41 -1.10
N ARG A 117 -4.36 10.12 -1.62
CA ARG A 117 -4.07 8.87 -2.30
C ARG A 117 -2.92 8.14 -1.64
N ILE A 118 -3.17 6.90 -1.23
CA ILE A 118 -2.13 5.97 -0.83
C ILE A 118 -1.78 5.13 -2.05
N GLY A 119 -0.58 5.36 -2.57
CA GLY A 119 0.12 4.52 -3.53
C GLY A 119 0.22 5.03 -4.96
N ALA A 120 1.28 4.57 -5.64
CA ALA A 120 1.78 5.15 -6.88
C ALA A 120 0.94 4.85 -8.13
N ASP A 121 0.05 3.86 -8.08
CA ASP A 121 -0.84 3.48 -9.18
C ASP A 121 -2.26 4.06 -8.97
N PRO A 122 -2.85 4.74 -9.97
CA PRO A 122 -4.16 5.41 -9.83
C PRO A 122 -5.33 4.42 -9.77
N TYR A 123 -5.14 3.22 -10.29
CA TYR A 123 -6.15 2.17 -10.37
C TYR A 123 -6.02 1.14 -9.25
N THR A 124 -4.85 1.07 -8.59
CA THR A 124 -4.65 0.17 -7.43
C THR A 124 -4.43 0.93 -6.12
N GLY A 125 -4.48 2.26 -6.12
CA GLY A 125 -4.32 3.12 -4.95
C GLY A 125 -5.56 3.16 -4.05
N LEU A 126 -5.38 3.42 -2.75
CA LEU A 126 -6.52 3.77 -1.87
C LEU A 126 -6.75 5.27 -1.94
N TRP A 127 -8.00 5.68 -2.14
CA TRP A 127 -8.39 7.08 -2.28
C TRP A 127 -9.32 7.53 -1.16
N CYS A 128 -9.09 8.72 -0.61
CA CYS A 128 -9.95 9.31 0.41
C CYS A 128 -10.10 10.84 0.31
N PRO A 129 -11.32 11.38 0.14
CA PRO A 129 -12.52 10.65 -0.28
C PRO A 129 -12.33 9.99 -1.66
N PRO A 130 -13.13 8.99 -2.03
CA PRO A 130 -13.07 8.40 -3.37
C PRO A 130 -13.33 9.48 -4.46
N PRO A 131 -12.56 9.52 -5.57
CA PRO A 131 -12.65 10.58 -6.59
C PRO A 131 -13.90 10.51 -7.48
N TRP A 132 -14.69 9.45 -7.37
CA TRP A 132 -15.85 9.23 -8.23
C TRP A 132 -17.08 9.95 -7.66
N ASN A 133 -17.64 10.88 -8.44
CA ASN A 133 -18.79 11.69 -8.05
C ASN A 133 -20.08 10.86 -8.20
N GLY A 134 -20.66 10.48 -7.07
CA GLY A 134 -21.90 9.69 -6.99
C GLY A 134 -23.17 10.48 -7.30
N THR A 135 -23.25 11.20 -8.43
CA THR A 135 -24.49 11.89 -8.83
C THR A 135 -25.55 10.94 -9.40
N GLY A 136 -25.23 9.67 -9.60
CA GLY A 136 -26.22 8.61 -9.76
C GLY A 136 -25.89 7.50 -8.79
N HIS A 137 -26.75 7.22 -7.82
CA HIS A 137 -26.88 5.97 -7.06
C HIS A 137 -25.58 5.23 -6.60
N CYS A 138 -24.43 5.88 -6.57
CA CYS A 138 -23.17 5.30 -6.10
C CYS A 138 -22.75 6.21 -4.96
N ALA A 139 -23.40 6.05 -3.81
CA ALA A 139 -23.19 6.92 -2.67
C ALA A 139 -21.68 7.05 -2.37
N THR A 140 -21.25 8.27 -2.05
CA THR A 140 -19.89 8.63 -1.64
C THR A 140 -19.43 7.93 -0.35
N TRP A 141 -20.35 7.21 0.30
CA TRP A 141 -20.16 6.30 1.44
C TRP A 141 -20.07 4.81 1.00
N GLY A 142 -19.97 4.57 -0.30
CA GLY A 142 -20.03 3.25 -0.92
C GLY A 142 -18.69 2.52 -0.84
N ALA A 143 -18.72 1.37 -0.19
CA ALA A 143 -17.74 0.30 -0.30
C ALA A 143 -17.09 0.23 -1.69
N ALA A 144 -15.83 0.66 -1.80
CA ALA A 144 -15.05 0.44 -3.01
C ALA A 144 -14.58 -1.02 -2.99
N LEU A 145 -14.95 -1.80 -4.00
CA LEU A 145 -14.49 -3.17 -4.11
C LEU A 145 -13.06 -3.19 -4.65
N SER A 146 -12.14 -3.77 -3.89
CA SER A 146 -10.75 -3.95 -4.31
C SER A 146 -10.52 -5.40 -4.67
N MET A 147 -10.49 -5.69 -5.98
CA MET A 147 -10.16 -7.00 -6.54
C MET A 147 -8.67 -7.10 -6.91
N GLY A 148 -7.79 -6.59 -6.04
CA GLY A 148 -6.36 -6.50 -6.31
C GLY A 148 -6.02 -5.36 -7.27
N ARG A 149 -5.78 -5.67 -8.55
CA ARG A 149 -5.35 -4.68 -9.57
C ARG A 149 -6.46 -3.75 -10.08
N VAL A 150 -7.70 -4.00 -9.68
CA VAL A 150 -8.86 -3.26 -10.18
C VAL A 150 -9.69 -2.80 -9.00
N LEU A 151 -10.02 -1.50 -9.01
CA LEU A 151 -11.01 -0.91 -8.14
C LEU A 151 -12.35 -0.88 -8.88
N LEU A 152 -13.34 -1.53 -8.28
CA LEU A 152 -14.72 -1.52 -8.73
C LEU A 152 -15.52 -0.65 -7.77
N ALA A 153 -16.08 0.45 -8.29
CA ALA A 153 -17.05 1.23 -7.53
C ALA A 153 -18.38 0.48 -7.54
N ARG A 154 -18.88 0.07 -6.35
CA ARG A 154 -20.20 -0.54 -6.25
C ARG A 154 -21.25 0.56 -6.11
N CYS A 155 -22.05 0.71 -7.17
CA CYS A 155 -23.24 1.54 -7.16
C CYS A 155 -24.42 0.77 -6.54
N ILE A 156 -25.12 1.36 -5.58
CA ILE A 156 -26.33 0.80 -4.96
C ILE A 156 -27.50 1.67 -5.42
N PRO A 157 -28.42 1.16 -6.27
CA PRO A 157 -29.60 1.92 -6.74
C PRO A 157 -30.38 2.58 -5.60
#